data_AF-A0A7V1M3R8-F1
#
_entry.id   AF-A0A7V1M3R8-F1
#
_cell.length_a   1.000
_cell.length_b   1.000
_cell.length_c   1.000
_cell.angle_alpha   90.00
_cell.angle_beta   90.00
_cell.angle_gamma   90.00
#
_symmetry.space_group_name_H-M   'P 1'
#
loop_
_entity.id
_entity.type
_entity.pdbx_description
1 polymer ?
#
loop_
_entity_poly.entity_id
_entity_poly.type
_entity_poly.pdbx_seq_one_letter_code
_entity_poly.pdbx_strand_id
1 'polypeptide(L)'
;MKTDQLTLSSRTTAIIRRSALAHNVQWLRSRLPAGTQIMAVVKANAYGHGAALIAPVLQQIGVDAFGVAATAEAKELRDAGVVAPVYLLSPVLPDEVEAVLTTQVTCLVQDVDFVRHLARAAMRCGQSVEVHLKVDVGMSRFGVLPDRAPEVAEAIESVPNVRLTGIATHFPCADSSPELTRSQWNLFVRTVDRVAYRLGRPLVRHAAASAGLLSVPESAAEMVRCGLLVYGIAPSGYESAVLGLQPALSLHTRVTALRRVPAGTAVGYGGTFVTQRETLVATVPVGYGDGYLRALGNRAQVLLRGRRVSVIGRVCMDQAMIDATDTGAELGDVVTLIGKQEEEEITVNEIARWLDTTPHEVTTLLSARVQRVLMD
;
A
#
# COMPACT_ATOMS: atom_id res chain seq x y z
N MET A 1 12.56 -1.75 -24.65
CA MET A 1 12.89 -0.32 -24.47
C MET A 1 14.28 -0.29 -23.86
N LYS A 2 15.29 0.24 -24.57
CA LYS A 2 16.64 0.35 -23.99
C LYS A 2 16.53 1.16 -22.70
N THR A 3 17.23 0.73 -21.66
CA THR A 3 17.38 1.43 -20.39
C THR A 3 18.10 2.75 -20.67
N ASP A 4 17.40 3.71 -21.28
CA ASP A 4 17.91 5.05 -21.51
C ASP A 4 18.35 5.56 -20.15
N GLN A 5 19.64 5.91 -20.11
CA GLN A 5 20.43 6.18 -18.94
C GLN A 5 19.61 6.94 -17.91
N LEU A 6 19.05 6.21 -16.95
CA LEU A 6 18.50 6.78 -15.74
C LEU A 6 19.65 7.55 -15.11
N THR A 7 19.66 8.86 -15.31
CA THR A 7 20.61 9.77 -14.68
C THR A 7 20.15 9.89 -13.23
N LEU A 8 20.35 8.82 -12.48
CA LEU A 8 20.06 8.77 -11.05
C LEU A 8 20.99 9.77 -10.39
N SER A 9 20.43 10.93 -10.03
CA SER A 9 21.14 12.00 -9.31
C SER A 9 21.40 11.61 -7.85
N SER A 10 20.59 10.70 -7.29
CA SER A 10 20.79 10.10 -5.97
C SER A 10 21.44 8.72 -6.05
N ARG A 11 22.06 8.31 -4.94
CA ARG A 11 22.74 7.01 -4.80
C ARG A 11 21.78 5.82 -4.89
N THR A 12 20.57 5.98 -4.35
CA THR A 12 19.47 5.00 -4.39
C THR A 12 18.15 5.74 -4.60
N THR A 13 17.34 5.26 -5.54
CA THR A 13 16.13 5.96 -6.01
C THR A 13 14.98 4.97 -6.20
N ALA A 14 13.81 5.34 -5.70
CA ALA A 14 12.54 4.70 -6.02
C ALA A 14 11.87 5.46 -7.16
N ILE A 15 11.67 4.81 -8.29
CA ILE A 15 10.96 5.35 -9.45
C ILE A 15 9.51 4.90 -9.37
N ILE A 16 8.59 5.85 -9.52
CA ILE A 16 7.15 5.60 -9.52
C ILE A 16 6.61 5.92 -10.92
N ARG A 17 5.96 4.96 -11.59
CA ARG A 17 5.40 5.11 -12.93
C ARG A 17 3.92 5.47 -12.88
N ARG A 18 3.55 6.66 -13.35
CA ARG A 18 2.16 7.15 -13.44
C ARG A 18 1.31 6.34 -14.44
N SER A 19 1.87 5.92 -15.56
CA SER A 19 1.31 5.04 -16.58
C SER A 19 0.94 3.68 -16.01
N ALA A 20 1.79 3.13 -15.14
CA ALA A 20 1.48 1.91 -14.39
C ALA A 20 0.30 2.13 -13.43
N LEU A 21 0.29 3.23 -12.67
CA LEU A 21 -0.86 3.61 -11.83
C LEU A 21 -2.14 3.75 -12.68
N ALA A 22 -2.06 4.42 -13.82
CA ALA A 22 -3.19 4.63 -14.73
C ALA A 22 -3.71 3.31 -15.30
N HIS A 23 -2.80 2.44 -15.75
CA HIS A 23 -3.11 1.09 -16.21
C HIS A 23 -3.83 0.28 -15.14
N ASN A 24 -3.32 0.30 -13.91
CA ASN A 24 -3.90 -0.47 -12.80
C ASN A 24 -5.28 0.06 -12.38
N VAL A 25 -5.48 1.38 -12.35
CA VAL A 25 -6.80 1.96 -12.08
C VAL A 25 -7.77 1.63 -13.20
N GLN A 26 -7.36 1.69 -14.46
CA GLN A 26 -8.19 1.29 -15.60
C GLN A 26 -8.52 -0.21 -15.57
N TRP A 27 -7.55 -1.04 -15.18
CA TRP A 27 -7.72 -2.48 -14.98
C TRP A 27 -8.76 -2.78 -13.91
N LEU A 28 -8.77 -2.00 -12.82
CA LEU A 28 -9.79 -2.09 -11.77
C LEU A 28 -11.15 -1.67 -12.34
N ARG A 29 -11.24 -0.50 -12.98
CA ARG A 29 -12.49 0.00 -13.57
C ARG A 29 -13.13 -0.99 -14.53
N SER A 30 -12.35 -1.65 -15.38
CA SER A 30 -12.87 -2.61 -16.36
C SER A 30 -13.43 -3.90 -15.75
N ARG A 31 -13.17 -4.16 -14.47
CA ARG A 31 -13.60 -5.38 -13.75
C ARG A 31 -14.69 -5.11 -12.72
N LEU A 32 -15.01 -3.84 -12.47
CA LEU A 32 -16.03 -3.46 -11.53
C LEU A 32 -17.36 -3.24 -12.25
N PRO A 33 -18.50 -3.54 -11.59
CA PRO A 33 -19.81 -3.13 -12.08
C PRO A 33 -19.85 -1.61 -12.33
N ALA A 34 -20.60 -1.20 -13.35
CA ALA A 34 -20.77 0.22 -13.67
C ALA A 34 -21.27 1.02 -12.44
N GLY A 35 -20.66 2.18 -12.18
CA GLY A 35 -20.98 3.03 -11.03
C GLY A 35 -20.28 2.65 -9.72
N THR A 36 -19.56 1.53 -9.66
CA THR A 36 -18.75 1.18 -8.48
C THR A 36 -17.60 2.16 -8.31
N GLN A 37 -17.47 2.74 -7.12
CA GLN A 37 -16.41 3.67 -6.80
C GLN A 37 -15.09 2.96 -6.47
N ILE A 38 -13.96 3.59 -6.81
CA ILE A 38 -12.62 3.17 -6.42
C ILE A 38 -12.08 4.16 -5.38
N MET A 39 -11.96 3.69 -4.15
CA MET A 39 -11.14 4.32 -3.13
C MET A 39 -9.70 3.81 -3.24
N ALA A 40 -8.77 4.67 -3.64
CA ALA A 40 -7.35 4.37 -3.59
C ALA A 40 -6.84 4.50 -2.16
N VAL A 41 -6.34 3.40 -1.59
CA VAL A 41 -5.82 3.41 -0.22
C VAL A 41 -4.36 3.86 -0.25
N VAL A 42 -4.09 5.03 0.33
CA VAL A 42 -2.80 5.74 0.28
C VAL A 42 -2.19 5.99 1.66
N LYS A 43 -2.68 5.32 2.72
CA LYS A 43 -2.03 5.29 4.04
C LYS A 43 -0.59 4.79 3.97
N ALA A 44 0.17 5.03 5.04
CA ALA A 44 1.59 4.71 5.17
C ALA A 44 2.41 5.26 4.00
N ASN A 45 2.25 6.56 3.73
CA ASN A 45 2.92 7.27 2.62
C ASN A 45 2.69 6.59 1.25
N ALA A 46 1.42 6.27 0.96
CA ALA A 46 1.03 5.48 -0.20
C ALA A 46 1.80 4.16 -0.31
N TYR A 47 1.89 3.42 0.79
CA TYR A 47 2.59 2.14 0.84
C TYR A 47 4.06 2.32 0.40
N GLY A 48 4.69 3.40 0.87
CA GLY A 48 6.06 3.77 0.51
C GLY A 48 6.26 4.46 -0.85
N HIS A 49 5.22 4.63 -1.67
CA HIS A 49 5.29 5.22 -3.01
C HIS A 49 5.33 6.77 -2.99
N GLY A 50 4.98 7.41 -1.88
CA GLY A 50 4.93 8.88 -1.76
C GLY A 50 3.50 9.42 -1.89
N ALA A 51 2.79 9.58 -0.78
CA ALA A 51 1.38 10.00 -0.79
C ALA A 51 1.16 11.37 -1.44
N ALA A 52 1.89 12.40 -0.99
CA ALA A 52 1.83 13.73 -1.61
C ALA A 52 2.21 13.72 -3.11
N LEU A 53 3.10 12.80 -3.52
CA LEU A 53 3.56 12.68 -4.90
C LEU A 53 2.50 12.06 -5.81
N ILE A 54 1.83 10.99 -5.35
CA ILE A 54 0.96 10.19 -6.21
C ILE A 54 -0.53 10.53 -6.08
N ALA A 55 -0.98 11.07 -4.94
CA ALA A 55 -2.41 11.29 -4.73
C ALA A 55 -3.01 12.29 -5.76
N PRO A 56 -2.34 13.41 -6.10
CA PRO A 56 -2.82 14.31 -7.17
C PRO A 56 -2.89 13.59 -8.54
N VAL A 57 -1.94 12.69 -8.80
CA VAL A 57 -1.88 11.91 -10.04
C VAL A 57 -3.04 10.91 -10.11
N LEU A 58 -3.30 10.17 -9.03
CA LEU A 58 -4.41 9.23 -8.95
C LEU A 58 -5.76 9.94 -9.10
N GLN A 59 -5.91 11.15 -8.54
CA GLN A 59 -7.10 11.97 -8.74
C GLN A 59 -7.29 12.33 -10.22
N GLN A 60 -6.23 12.73 -10.92
CA GLN A 60 -6.30 13.01 -12.37
C GLN A 60 -6.60 11.76 -13.21
N ILE A 61 -6.13 10.59 -12.78
CA ILE A 61 -6.43 9.30 -13.41
C ILE A 61 -7.92 8.93 -13.25
N GLY A 62 -8.58 9.42 -12.20
CA GLY A 62 -10.00 9.21 -11.96
C GLY A 62 -10.30 8.16 -10.89
N VAL A 63 -9.52 8.10 -9.80
CA VAL A 63 -9.99 7.46 -8.56
C VAL A 63 -11.05 8.36 -7.91
N ASP A 64 -12.09 7.77 -7.29
CA ASP A 64 -13.21 8.55 -6.75
C ASP A 64 -12.97 9.06 -5.33
N ALA A 65 -12.08 8.38 -4.60
CA ALA A 65 -11.82 8.67 -3.20
C ALA A 65 -10.42 8.19 -2.77
N PHE A 66 -9.97 8.68 -1.62
CA PHE A 66 -8.75 8.25 -0.97
C PHE A 66 -9.01 7.68 0.41
N GLY A 67 -8.27 6.63 0.78
CA GLY A 67 -8.30 6.04 2.11
C GLY A 67 -6.99 6.23 2.84
N VAL A 68 -7.02 6.85 4.03
CA VAL A 68 -5.87 7.08 4.91
C VAL A 68 -6.10 6.47 6.29
N ALA A 69 -5.06 6.36 7.11
CA ALA A 69 -5.11 5.80 8.46
C ALA A 69 -5.03 6.85 9.57
N ALA A 70 -4.50 8.05 9.29
CA ALA A 70 -4.39 9.15 10.26
C ALA A 70 -4.82 10.50 9.66
N THR A 71 -5.26 11.43 10.52
CA THR A 71 -5.61 12.81 10.14
C THR A 71 -4.41 13.58 9.56
N ALA A 72 -3.20 13.30 10.04
CA ALA A 72 -1.97 13.87 9.48
C ALA A 72 -1.74 13.49 8.01
N GLU A 73 -2.06 12.25 7.63
CA GLU A 73 -2.00 11.81 6.23
C GLU A 73 -3.09 12.52 5.41
N ALA A 74 -4.31 12.67 5.95
CA ALA A 74 -5.35 13.44 5.28
C ALA A 74 -4.92 14.88 5.02
N LYS A 75 -4.28 15.52 6.00
CA LYS A 75 -3.71 16.86 5.84
C LYS A 75 -2.66 16.90 4.73
N GLU A 76 -1.74 15.95 4.69
CA GLU A 76 -0.73 15.86 3.62
C GLU A 76 -1.39 15.79 2.23
N LEU A 77 -2.45 14.99 2.08
CA LEU A 77 -3.23 14.91 0.84
C LEU A 77 -3.85 16.26 0.47
N ARG A 78 -4.47 16.97 1.43
CA ARG A 78 -5.07 18.28 1.20
C ARG A 78 -4.02 19.32 0.81
N ASP A 79 -2.89 19.35 1.50
CA ASP A 79 -1.77 20.24 1.21
C ASP A 79 -1.18 19.96 -0.19
N ALA A 80 -1.25 18.71 -0.67
CA ALA A 80 -0.87 18.31 -2.03
C ALA A 80 -1.92 18.62 -3.11
N GLY A 81 -3.06 19.23 -2.77
CA GLY A 81 -4.10 19.62 -3.72
C GLY A 81 -5.15 18.54 -4.03
N VAL A 82 -5.28 17.52 -3.18
CA VAL A 82 -6.36 16.52 -3.30
C VAL A 82 -7.68 17.15 -2.86
N VAL A 83 -8.66 17.19 -3.77
CA VAL A 83 -10.02 17.68 -3.52
C VAL A 83 -11.05 16.56 -3.45
N ALA A 84 -10.72 15.37 -3.95
CA ALA A 84 -11.58 14.19 -3.86
C ALA A 84 -11.90 13.83 -2.39
N PRO A 85 -13.00 13.11 -2.13
CA PRO A 85 -13.33 12.57 -0.81
C PRO A 85 -12.17 11.79 -0.19
N VAL A 86 -11.91 12.04 1.10
CA VAL A 86 -10.88 11.33 1.87
C VAL A 86 -11.54 10.65 3.05
N TYR A 87 -11.23 9.37 3.25
CA TYR A 87 -11.81 8.52 4.27
C TYR A 87 -10.74 8.13 5.29
N LEU A 88 -11.06 8.33 6.57
CA LEU A 88 -10.22 7.89 7.68
C LEU A 88 -10.61 6.47 8.09
N LEU A 89 -9.74 5.51 7.75
CA LEU A 89 -10.01 4.07 7.85
C LEU A 89 -9.68 3.45 9.21
N SER A 90 -9.22 4.28 10.16
CA SER A 90 -8.93 3.93 11.55
C SER A 90 -9.90 4.66 12.48
N PRO A 91 -10.13 4.14 13.70
CA PRO A 91 -10.78 4.91 14.76
C PRO A 91 -10.07 6.24 15.00
N VAL A 92 -10.84 7.24 15.42
CA VAL A 92 -10.38 8.60 15.66
C VAL A 92 -10.48 8.89 17.15
N LEU A 93 -9.46 9.52 17.71
CA LEU A 93 -9.49 9.94 19.11
C LEU A 93 -10.30 11.26 19.28
N PRO A 94 -10.90 11.50 20.46
CA PRO A 94 -11.66 12.72 20.72
C PRO A 94 -10.89 14.03 20.50
N ASP A 95 -9.57 14.04 20.69
CA ASP A 95 -8.68 15.18 20.49
C ASP A 95 -8.30 15.41 19.02
N GLU A 96 -8.54 14.44 18.14
CA GLU A 96 -8.33 14.58 16.69
C GLU A 96 -9.52 15.20 15.94
N VAL A 97 -10.63 15.49 16.63
CA VAL A 97 -11.87 15.97 16.00
C VAL A 97 -11.66 17.28 15.23
N GLU A 98 -10.85 18.21 15.74
CA GLU A 98 -10.54 19.44 14.99
C GLU A 98 -9.76 19.14 13.71
N ALA A 99 -8.85 18.16 13.75
CA ALA A 99 -8.12 17.71 12.56
C ALA A 99 -9.05 17.06 11.54
N VAL A 100 -10.06 16.30 11.99
CA VAL A 100 -11.10 15.74 11.10
C VAL A 100 -11.87 16.84 10.37
N LEU A 101 -12.32 17.86 11.10
CA LEU A 101 -13.11 18.96 10.54
C LEU A 101 -12.31 19.82 9.56
N THR A 102 -11.06 20.15 9.92
CA THR A 102 -10.17 20.96 9.07
C THR A 102 -9.75 20.24 7.80
N THR A 103 -9.57 18.92 7.84
CA THR A 103 -9.20 18.11 6.66
C THR A 103 -10.41 17.59 5.87
N GLN A 104 -11.62 17.80 6.39
CA GLN A 104 -12.89 17.38 5.78
C GLN A 104 -12.88 15.90 5.38
N VAL A 105 -12.55 15.03 6.34
CA VAL A 105 -12.53 13.57 6.14
C VAL A 105 -13.83 12.92 6.58
N THR A 106 -14.23 11.86 5.88
CA THR A 106 -15.30 10.96 6.30
C THR A 106 -14.74 9.89 7.23
N CYS A 107 -15.25 9.82 8.46
CA CYS A 107 -14.74 8.89 9.48
C CYS A 107 -15.46 7.54 9.44
N LEU A 108 -14.72 6.45 9.66
CA LEU A 108 -15.31 5.19 10.08
C LEU A 108 -15.61 5.24 11.58
N VAL A 109 -16.89 5.12 11.95
CA VAL A 109 -17.35 5.22 13.34
C VAL A 109 -17.95 3.90 13.82
N GLN A 110 -17.91 3.70 15.13
CA GLN A 110 -18.46 2.50 15.80
C GLN A 110 -19.19 2.84 17.10
N ASP A 111 -19.09 4.08 17.57
CA ASP A 111 -19.54 4.49 18.88
C ASP A 111 -20.32 5.81 18.76
N VAL A 112 -21.48 5.86 19.42
CA VAL A 112 -22.39 7.00 19.34
C VAL A 112 -21.87 8.18 20.16
N ASP A 113 -21.12 7.94 21.22
CA ASP A 113 -20.59 9.01 22.06
C ASP A 113 -19.48 9.79 21.34
N PHE A 114 -18.60 9.11 20.62
CA PHE A 114 -17.67 9.74 19.68
C PHE A 114 -18.43 10.57 18.63
N VAL A 115 -19.49 10.03 18.02
CA VAL A 115 -20.29 10.75 17.03
C VAL A 115 -20.93 12.02 17.62
N ARG A 116 -21.44 11.96 18.85
CA ARG A 116 -21.96 13.15 19.56
C ARG A 116 -20.86 14.17 19.83
N HIS A 117 -19.65 13.73 20.17
CA HIS A 117 -18.50 14.61 20.38
C HIS A 117 -18.09 15.33 19.08
N LEU A 118 -18.00 14.57 17.97
CA LEU A 118 -17.77 15.09 16.63
C LEU A 118 -18.85 16.11 16.22
N ALA A 119 -20.12 15.78 16.43
CA ALA A 119 -21.25 16.65 16.13
C ALA A 119 -21.19 18.01 16.85
N ARG A 120 -20.86 18.00 18.15
CA ARG A 120 -20.70 19.24 18.94
C ARG A 120 -19.60 20.13 18.37
N ALA A 121 -18.50 19.54 17.91
CA ALA A 121 -17.42 20.30 17.28
C ALA A 121 -17.83 20.84 15.91
N ALA A 122 -18.45 20.00 15.07
CA ALA A 122 -18.95 20.39 13.76
C ALA A 122 -19.92 21.57 13.86
N MET A 123 -20.84 21.53 14.83
CA MET A 123 -21.79 22.60 15.11
C MET A 123 -21.11 23.93 15.47
N ARG A 124 -20.06 23.91 16.29
CA ARG A 124 -19.28 25.12 16.62
C ARG A 124 -18.59 25.73 15.39
N CYS A 125 -18.20 24.89 14.43
CA CYS A 125 -17.57 25.31 13.18
C CYS A 125 -18.58 25.64 12.07
N GLY A 126 -19.89 25.51 12.32
CA GLY A 126 -20.92 25.69 11.29
C GLY A 126 -20.86 24.65 10.16
N GLN A 127 -20.33 23.46 10.46
CA GLN A 127 -20.12 22.38 9.50
C GLN A 127 -21.08 21.21 9.77
N SER A 128 -21.21 20.34 8.76
CA SER A 128 -21.80 19.01 8.88
C SER A 128 -20.77 17.97 8.46
N VAL A 129 -20.80 16.80 9.09
CA VAL A 129 -19.79 15.74 8.86
C VAL A 129 -20.47 14.47 8.39
N GLU A 130 -19.89 13.86 7.36
CA GLU A 130 -20.30 12.54 6.91
C GLU A 130 -19.53 11.46 7.68
N VAL A 131 -20.23 10.39 8.06
CA VAL A 131 -19.64 9.25 8.74
C VAL A 131 -20.11 7.95 8.11
N HIS A 132 -19.27 6.92 8.19
CA HIS A 132 -19.59 5.57 7.76
C HIS A 132 -19.55 4.62 8.96
N LEU A 133 -20.60 3.81 9.15
CA LEU A 133 -20.64 2.83 10.24
C LEU A 133 -19.70 1.67 9.93
N LYS A 134 -18.76 1.37 10.83
CA LYS A 134 -17.93 0.17 10.75
C LYS A 134 -18.64 -1.00 11.42
N VAL A 135 -18.83 -2.09 10.68
CA VAL A 135 -19.31 -3.37 11.19
C VAL A 135 -18.17 -4.38 11.20
N ASP A 136 -18.03 -5.12 12.30
CA ASP A 136 -17.09 -6.22 12.42
C ASP A 136 -17.75 -7.55 12.04
N VAL A 137 -17.24 -8.20 11.00
CA VAL A 137 -17.71 -9.53 10.54
C VAL A 137 -16.67 -10.62 10.80
N GLY A 138 -15.71 -10.37 11.69
CA GLY A 138 -14.71 -11.35 12.13
C GLY A 138 -13.26 -10.89 12.04
N MET A 139 -13.00 -9.60 11.77
CA MET A 139 -11.64 -9.06 11.89
C MET A 139 -11.27 -8.83 13.35
N SER A 140 -12.26 -8.56 14.22
CA SER A 140 -12.09 -8.29 15.66
C SER A 140 -11.11 -7.15 15.96
N ARG A 141 -10.97 -6.21 15.01
CA ARG A 141 -10.05 -5.07 15.13
C ARG A 141 -10.75 -3.82 15.66
N PHE A 142 -11.91 -3.52 15.06
CA PHE A 142 -12.86 -2.48 15.48
C PHE A 142 -14.11 -2.57 14.60
N GLY A 143 -15.20 -2.00 15.07
CA GLY A 143 -16.51 -2.03 14.45
C GLY A 143 -17.56 -2.56 15.41
N VAL A 144 -18.82 -2.21 15.16
CA VAL A 144 -19.94 -2.77 15.90
C VAL A 144 -20.21 -4.20 15.48
N LEU A 145 -20.70 -5.01 16.40
CA LEU A 145 -21.18 -6.34 16.08
C LEU A 145 -22.41 -6.26 15.16
N PRO A 146 -22.60 -7.22 14.24
CA PRO A 146 -23.68 -7.23 13.26
C PRO A 146 -25.08 -7.00 13.86
N ASP A 147 -25.36 -7.63 15.02
CA ASP A 147 -26.67 -7.53 15.67
C ASP A 147 -26.94 -6.18 16.31
N ARG A 148 -25.89 -5.44 16.67
CA ARG A 148 -25.98 -4.09 17.24
C ARG A 148 -26.00 -3.01 16.15
N ALA A 149 -25.59 -3.33 14.92
CA ALA A 149 -25.44 -2.35 13.85
C ALA A 149 -26.72 -1.55 13.55
N PRO A 150 -27.94 -2.14 13.49
CA PRO A 150 -29.15 -1.36 13.24
C PRO A 150 -29.44 -0.33 14.33
N GLU A 151 -29.31 -0.70 15.60
CA GLU A 151 -29.55 0.21 16.74
C GLU A 151 -28.52 1.35 16.76
N VAL A 152 -27.24 1.03 16.55
CA VAL A 152 -26.18 2.04 16.50
C VAL A 152 -26.36 2.98 15.31
N ALA A 153 -26.73 2.46 14.14
CA ALA A 153 -26.98 3.28 12.95
C ALA A 153 -28.10 4.31 13.17
N GLU A 154 -29.22 3.87 13.76
CA GLU A 154 -30.34 4.77 14.10
C GLU A 154 -29.92 5.83 15.12
N ALA A 155 -29.16 5.43 16.15
CA ALA A 155 -28.64 6.36 17.14
C ALA A 155 -27.72 7.41 16.51
N ILE A 156 -26.85 7.02 15.56
CA ILE A 156 -25.98 7.94 14.80
C ILE A 156 -26.81 8.89 13.94
N GLU A 157 -27.82 8.39 13.21
CA GLU A 157 -28.68 9.20 12.35
C GLU A 157 -29.47 10.27 13.12
N SER A 158 -29.76 10.01 14.41
CA SER A 158 -30.41 10.98 15.29
C SER A 158 -29.51 12.14 15.76
N VAL A 159 -28.21 12.07 15.51
CA VAL A 159 -27.25 13.10 15.97
C VAL A 159 -27.25 14.28 14.98
N PRO A 160 -27.52 15.53 15.44
CA PRO A 160 -27.51 16.69 14.55
C PRO A 160 -26.12 16.96 13.97
N ASN A 161 -26.06 17.58 12.79
CA ASN A 161 -24.81 17.92 12.08
C ASN A 161 -23.93 16.72 11.68
N VAL A 162 -24.43 15.49 11.84
CA VAL A 162 -23.78 14.27 11.34
C VAL A 162 -24.72 13.57 10.39
N ARG A 163 -24.17 13.01 9.30
CA ARG A 163 -24.93 12.23 8.33
C ARG A 163 -24.29 10.86 8.15
N LEU A 164 -25.03 9.79 8.42
CA LEU A 164 -24.57 8.43 8.17
C LEU A 164 -24.70 8.09 6.67
N THR A 165 -23.62 8.18 5.91
CA THR A 165 -23.65 8.04 4.44
C THR A 165 -23.27 6.66 3.94
N GLY A 166 -22.58 5.87 4.77
CA GLY A 166 -22.11 4.56 4.38
C GLY A 166 -21.94 3.56 5.51
N ILE A 167 -21.62 2.34 5.12
CA ILE A 167 -21.40 1.20 6.01
C ILE A 167 -20.28 0.33 5.46
N ALA A 168 -19.40 -0.12 6.35
CA ALA A 168 -18.11 -0.65 5.98
C ALA A 168 -17.76 -1.89 6.80
N THR A 169 -17.09 -2.87 6.17
CA THR A 169 -16.39 -3.94 6.91
C THR A 169 -14.99 -4.20 6.34
N HIS A 170 -14.25 -5.17 6.88
CA HIS A 170 -12.95 -5.60 6.36
C HIS A 170 -12.77 -7.09 6.59
N PHE A 171 -12.30 -7.81 5.58
CA PHE A 171 -12.16 -9.26 5.64
C PHE A 171 -10.77 -9.66 6.18
N PRO A 172 -10.69 -10.56 7.18
CA PRO A 172 -9.43 -11.06 7.73
C PRO A 172 -8.72 -12.09 6.84
N CYS A 173 -9.45 -12.85 6.03
CA CYS A 173 -8.92 -14.05 5.35
C CYS A 173 -9.06 -13.99 3.82
N ALA A 174 -9.13 -12.79 3.25
CA ALA A 174 -9.41 -12.61 1.82
C ALA A 174 -8.32 -13.16 0.88
N ASP A 175 -7.12 -13.38 1.39
CA ASP A 175 -5.94 -13.92 0.72
C ASP A 175 -5.67 -15.40 1.05
N SER A 176 -6.47 -16.01 1.93
CA SER A 176 -6.23 -17.34 2.48
C SER A 176 -7.44 -18.27 2.48
N SER A 177 -8.67 -17.75 2.57
CA SER A 177 -9.91 -18.53 2.46
C SER A 177 -11.04 -17.74 1.79
N PRO A 178 -11.31 -18.01 0.50
CA PRO A 178 -12.46 -17.47 -0.21
C PRO A 178 -13.81 -17.86 0.43
N GLU A 179 -13.91 -19.06 1.02
CA GLU A 179 -15.15 -19.58 1.63
C GLU A 179 -15.53 -18.80 2.89
N LEU A 180 -14.55 -18.56 3.78
CA LEU A 180 -14.75 -17.72 4.96
C LEU A 180 -15.06 -16.28 4.55
N THR A 181 -14.33 -15.75 3.58
CA THR A 181 -14.54 -14.39 3.06
C THR A 181 -15.95 -14.23 2.48
N ARG A 182 -16.47 -15.22 1.74
CA ARG A 182 -17.84 -15.21 1.22
C ARG A 182 -18.88 -15.31 2.32
N SER A 183 -18.62 -16.10 3.36
CA SER A 183 -19.50 -16.19 4.54
C SER A 183 -19.60 -14.85 5.28
N GLN A 184 -18.46 -14.15 5.41
CA GLN A 184 -18.38 -12.80 5.99
C GLN A 184 -19.06 -11.75 5.13
N TRP A 185 -18.91 -11.83 3.80
CA TRP A 185 -19.65 -11.00 2.86
C TRP A 185 -21.16 -11.16 3.02
N ASN A 186 -21.66 -12.40 3.08
CA ASN A 186 -23.08 -12.68 3.27
C ASN A 186 -23.61 -12.14 4.61
N LEU A 187 -22.83 -12.26 5.69
CA LEU A 187 -23.16 -11.66 6.98
C LEU A 187 -23.21 -10.13 6.90
N PHE A 188 -22.24 -9.52 6.23
CA PHE A 188 -22.21 -8.08 6.01
C PHE A 188 -23.45 -7.60 5.23
N VAL A 189 -23.77 -8.22 4.10
CA VAL A 189 -24.95 -7.86 3.29
C VAL A 189 -26.24 -7.92 4.11
N ARG A 190 -26.50 -9.02 4.82
CA ARG A 190 -27.69 -9.12 5.70
C ARG A 190 -27.71 -8.05 6.78
N THR A 191 -26.55 -7.67 7.30
CA THR A 191 -26.44 -6.60 8.30
C THR A 191 -26.80 -5.25 7.69
N VAL A 192 -26.26 -4.95 6.51
CA VAL A 192 -26.59 -3.72 5.79
C VAL A 192 -28.07 -3.65 5.48
N ASP A 193 -28.69 -4.73 5.01
CA ASP A 193 -30.12 -4.74 4.69
C ASP A 193 -30.98 -4.40 5.92
N ARG A 194 -30.63 -4.93 7.10
CA ARG A 194 -31.28 -4.57 8.37
C ARG A 194 -31.08 -3.11 8.75
N VAL A 195 -29.88 -2.55 8.53
CA VAL A 195 -29.59 -1.14 8.78
C VAL A 195 -30.40 -0.25 7.82
N ALA A 196 -30.35 -0.54 6.51
CA ALA A 196 -31.04 0.22 5.48
C ALA A 196 -32.56 0.20 5.68
N TYR A 197 -33.13 -0.95 6.05
CA TYR A 197 -34.56 -1.07 6.40
C TYR A 197 -34.92 -0.16 7.58
N ARG A 198 -34.10 -0.14 8.65
CA ARG A 198 -34.35 0.69 9.83
C ARG A 198 -34.23 2.19 9.54
N LEU A 199 -33.30 2.58 8.67
CA LEU A 199 -33.10 3.98 8.27
C LEU A 199 -34.06 4.44 7.15
N GLY A 200 -34.76 3.52 6.49
CA GLY A 200 -35.64 3.83 5.36
C GLY A 200 -34.93 4.30 4.09
N ARG A 201 -33.60 4.09 3.97
CA ARG A 201 -32.80 4.50 2.80
C ARG A 201 -31.54 3.65 2.62
N PRO A 202 -30.99 3.54 1.40
CA PRO A 202 -29.72 2.86 1.17
C PRO A 202 -28.53 3.65 1.73
N LEU A 203 -27.42 2.94 1.91
CA LEU A 203 -26.10 3.45 2.32
C LEU A 203 -25.04 3.01 1.31
N VAL A 204 -23.96 3.77 1.17
CA VAL A 204 -22.78 3.32 0.41
C VAL A 204 -22.15 2.14 1.14
N ARG A 205 -22.08 0.97 0.51
CA ARG A 205 -21.47 -0.23 1.10
C ARG A 205 -20.07 -0.40 0.57
N HIS A 206 -19.14 -0.71 1.46
CA HIS A 206 -17.80 -1.11 1.04
C HIS A 206 -17.18 -2.16 1.95
N ALA A 207 -16.78 -3.27 1.35
CA ALA A 207 -16.15 -4.40 2.04
C ALA A 207 -14.82 -4.79 1.41
N ALA A 208 -14.78 -4.96 0.09
CA ALA A 208 -13.61 -5.40 -0.65
C ALA A 208 -12.40 -4.47 -0.48
N ALA A 209 -11.31 -5.02 0.05
CA ALA A 209 -9.96 -4.53 -0.22
C ALA A 209 -9.36 -5.31 -1.41
N SER A 210 -8.09 -5.08 -1.75
CA SER A 210 -7.42 -5.73 -2.89
C SER A 210 -7.62 -7.24 -2.97
N ALA A 211 -7.34 -8.00 -1.90
CA ALA A 211 -7.54 -9.46 -1.90
C ALA A 211 -9.02 -9.84 -1.97
N GLY A 212 -9.89 -9.14 -1.25
CA GLY A 212 -11.33 -9.43 -1.21
C GLY A 212 -12.02 -9.24 -2.56
N LEU A 213 -11.57 -8.25 -3.34
CA LEU A 213 -12.07 -8.04 -4.71
C LEU A 213 -11.70 -9.21 -5.63
N LEU A 214 -10.51 -9.80 -5.46
CA LEU A 214 -10.09 -10.93 -6.28
C LEU A 214 -10.76 -12.25 -5.86
N SER A 215 -10.90 -12.49 -4.56
CA SER A 215 -11.43 -13.76 -4.05
C SER A 215 -12.96 -13.83 -4.01
N VAL A 216 -13.62 -12.68 -3.81
CA VAL A 216 -15.09 -12.55 -3.75
C VAL A 216 -15.51 -11.31 -4.56
N PRO A 217 -15.53 -11.35 -5.90
CA PRO A 217 -15.82 -10.20 -6.76
C PRO A 217 -17.17 -9.52 -6.47
N GLU A 218 -18.18 -10.29 -6.03
CA GLU A 218 -19.48 -9.78 -5.63
C GLU A 218 -19.42 -8.80 -4.43
N SER A 219 -18.31 -8.79 -3.68
CA SER A 219 -18.07 -7.86 -2.56
C SER A 219 -17.64 -6.44 -2.98
N ALA A 220 -17.59 -6.16 -4.29
CA ALA A 220 -17.28 -4.85 -4.83
C ALA A 220 -18.27 -3.76 -4.38
N ALA A 221 -19.57 -4.10 -4.32
CA ALA A 221 -20.66 -3.25 -3.84
C ALA A 221 -20.64 -1.83 -4.47
N GLU A 222 -20.93 -0.77 -3.71
CA GLU A 222 -20.89 0.61 -4.21
C GLU A 222 -19.47 1.18 -4.25
N MET A 223 -18.54 0.68 -3.42
CA MET A 223 -17.17 1.18 -3.38
C MET A 223 -16.16 0.10 -2.96
N VAL A 224 -15.05 0.00 -3.71
CA VAL A 224 -13.90 -0.84 -3.36
C VAL A 224 -12.77 -0.03 -2.72
N ARG A 225 -11.99 -0.64 -1.83
CA ARG A 225 -10.85 -0.02 -1.15
C ARG A 225 -9.54 -0.67 -1.58
N CYS A 226 -9.08 -0.33 -2.77
CA CYS A 226 -7.91 -0.96 -3.36
C CYS A 226 -6.62 -0.27 -2.89
N GLY A 227 -5.76 -1.06 -2.23
CA GLY A 227 -4.37 -0.69 -1.92
C GLY A 227 -3.45 -1.30 -2.95
N LEU A 228 -2.90 -2.49 -2.67
CA LEU A 228 -1.92 -3.19 -3.53
C LEU A 228 -2.23 -3.17 -5.03
N LEU A 229 -3.49 -3.42 -5.41
CA LEU A 229 -3.89 -3.47 -6.82
C LEU A 229 -3.66 -2.13 -7.56
N VAL A 230 -3.83 -0.99 -6.89
CA VAL A 230 -3.55 0.34 -7.47
C VAL A 230 -2.07 0.48 -7.82
N TYR A 231 -1.20 -0.11 -6.99
CA TYR A 231 0.26 -0.09 -7.14
C TYR A 231 0.80 -1.20 -8.04
N GLY A 232 -0.08 -2.04 -8.61
CA GLY A 232 0.29 -3.15 -9.47
C GLY A 232 0.92 -4.33 -8.73
N ILE A 233 0.67 -4.42 -7.43
CA ILE A 233 1.14 -5.49 -6.57
C ILE A 233 -0.02 -6.45 -6.36
N ALA A 234 0.21 -7.73 -6.66
CA ALA A 234 -0.77 -8.77 -6.39
C ALA A 234 -0.76 -9.15 -4.90
N PRO A 235 -1.93 -9.32 -4.26
CA PRO A 235 -2.04 -9.93 -2.94
C PRO A 235 -1.43 -11.34 -2.91
N SER A 236 -1.12 -11.84 -1.71
CA SER A 236 -0.64 -13.21 -1.51
C SER A 236 -1.56 -14.23 -2.21
N GLY A 237 -0.96 -15.25 -2.85
CA GLY A 237 -1.69 -16.25 -3.65
C GLY A 237 -1.97 -15.84 -5.10
N TYR A 238 -1.64 -14.60 -5.49
CA TYR A 238 -1.79 -14.11 -6.86
C TYR A 238 -0.46 -13.57 -7.41
N GLU A 239 -0.36 -13.51 -8.74
CA GLU A 239 0.79 -12.97 -9.44
C GLU A 239 0.40 -11.76 -10.29
N SER A 240 1.14 -10.66 -10.17
CA SER A 240 0.85 -9.42 -10.91
C SER A 240 0.86 -9.64 -12.42
N ALA A 241 1.81 -10.42 -12.92
CA ALA A 241 1.93 -10.73 -14.35
C ALA A 241 0.71 -11.48 -14.87
N VAL A 242 0.22 -12.50 -14.14
CA VAL A 242 -0.98 -13.28 -14.51
C VAL A 242 -2.24 -12.41 -14.51
N LEU A 243 -2.36 -11.51 -13.55
CA LEU A 243 -3.47 -10.55 -13.51
C LEU A 243 -3.37 -9.50 -14.62
N GLY A 244 -2.19 -9.28 -15.20
CA GLY A 244 -1.92 -8.19 -16.12
C GLY A 244 -1.81 -6.83 -15.43
N LEU A 245 -1.37 -6.82 -14.17
CA LEU A 245 -1.06 -5.60 -13.42
C LEU A 245 0.36 -5.11 -13.76
N GLN A 246 0.58 -3.80 -13.66
CA GLN A 246 1.88 -3.19 -13.89
C GLN A 246 2.45 -2.62 -12.58
N PRO A 247 3.55 -3.18 -12.04
CA PRO A 247 4.18 -2.65 -10.83
C PRO A 247 4.52 -1.17 -11.00
N ALA A 248 4.01 -0.33 -10.10
CA ALA A 248 4.21 1.12 -10.19
C ALA A 248 5.58 1.56 -9.66
N LEU A 249 6.19 0.78 -8.76
CA LEU A 249 7.47 1.09 -8.13
C LEU A 249 8.59 0.21 -8.66
N SER A 250 9.72 0.84 -9.01
CA SER A 250 11.01 0.18 -9.17
C SER A 250 12.07 0.85 -8.29
N LEU A 251 13.00 0.07 -7.74
CA LEU A 251 14.03 0.53 -6.83
C LEU A 251 15.40 0.24 -7.41
N HIS A 252 16.20 1.29 -7.58
CA HIS A 252 17.49 1.22 -8.21
C HIS A 252 18.57 1.85 -7.34
N THR A 253 19.78 1.31 -7.44
CA THR A 253 20.99 1.83 -6.81
C THR A 253 22.14 1.71 -7.81
N ARG A 254 23.37 2.03 -7.40
CA ARG A 254 24.54 2.01 -8.28
C ARG A 254 25.74 1.32 -7.65
N VAL A 255 26.59 0.73 -8.47
CA VAL A 255 27.89 0.22 -8.01
C VAL A 255 28.76 1.39 -7.57
N THR A 256 29.19 1.40 -6.30
CA THR A 256 30.04 2.47 -5.72
C THR A 256 31.46 2.03 -5.43
N ALA A 257 31.69 0.73 -5.28
CA ALA A 257 33.02 0.15 -5.19
C ALA A 257 33.04 -1.23 -5.84
N LEU A 258 34.19 -1.59 -6.39
CA LEU A 258 34.48 -2.91 -6.94
C LEU A 258 35.81 -3.41 -6.37
N ARG A 259 35.82 -4.65 -5.88
CA ARG A 259 37.03 -5.27 -5.34
C ARG A 259 37.07 -6.75 -5.71
N ARG A 260 38.15 -7.18 -6.37
CA ARG A 260 38.46 -8.61 -6.51
C ARG A 260 39.06 -9.14 -5.22
N VAL A 261 38.57 -10.28 -4.76
CA VAL A 261 39.07 -10.97 -3.57
C VAL A 261 39.30 -12.45 -3.88
N PRO A 262 40.33 -13.09 -3.30
CA PRO A 262 40.58 -14.51 -3.50
C PRO A 262 39.50 -15.38 -2.85
N ALA A 263 39.50 -16.68 -3.18
CA ALA A 263 38.74 -17.69 -2.44
C ALA A 263 39.13 -17.68 -0.95
N GLY A 264 38.18 -18.01 -0.07
CA GLY A 264 38.37 -18.01 1.38
C GLY A 264 38.23 -16.62 2.04
N THR A 265 37.81 -15.59 1.30
CA THR A 265 37.62 -14.24 1.85
C THR A 265 36.25 -14.10 2.49
N ALA A 266 36.20 -13.69 3.76
CA ALA A 266 34.96 -13.36 4.45
C ALA A 266 34.41 -12.00 4.01
N VAL A 267 33.09 -11.89 3.82
CA VAL A 267 32.41 -10.66 3.37
C VAL A 267 31.40 -10.15 4.40
N GLY A 268 31.50 -8.86 4.74
CA GLY A 268 30.58 -8.16 5.62
C GLY A 268 30.69 -8.55 7.11
N TYR A 269 29.78 -8.02 7.92
CA TYR A 269 29.79 -8.22 9.37
C TYR A 269 29.69 -9.70 9.77
N GLY A 270 30.58 -10.13 10.65
CA GLY A 270 30.62 -11.49 11.18
C GLY A 270 31.03 -12.56 10.16
N GLY A 271 31.45 -12.17 8.95
CA GLY A 271 31.95 -13.11 7.94
C GLY A 271 30.95 -14.22 7.58
N THR A 272 29.65 -13.91 7.56
CA THR A 272 28.58 -14.91 7.32
C THR A 272 28.55 -15.42 5.88
N PHE A 273 29.37 -14.86 5.01
CA PHE A 273 29.64 -15.35 3.66
C PHE A 273 31.15 -15.45 3.47
N VAL A 274 31.62 -16.57 2.92
CA VAL A 274 33.02 -16.80 2.58
C VAL A 274 33.09 -17.20 1.12
N THR A 275 33.90 -16.49 0.34
CA THR A 275 34.03 -16.71 -1.10
C THR A 275 34.58 -18.11 -1.39
N GLN A 276 34.01 -18.80 -2.38
CA GLN A 276 34.44 -20.15 -2.77
C GLN A 276 35.40 -20.14 -3.98
N ARG A 277 35.53 -18.98 -4.64
CA ARG A 277 36.42 -18.72 -5.79
C ARG A 277 36.91 -17.27 -5.74
N GLU A 278 37.80 -16.88 -6.65
CA GLU A 278 38.03 -15.46 -6.90
C GLU A 278 36.69 -14.80 -7.22
N THR A 279 36.34 -13.78 -6.43
CA THR A 279 35.03 -13.14 -6.47
C THR A 279 35.20 -11.64 -6.69
N LEU A 280 34.45 -11.07 -7.63
CA LEU A 280 34.33 -9.61 -7.76
C LEU A 280 33.20 -9.14 -6.82
N VAL A 281 33.56 -8.55 -5.70
CA VAL A 281 32.59 -7.98 -4.77
C VAL A 281 32.27 -6.55 -5.21
N ALA A 282 30.99 -6.29 -5.48
CA ALA A 282 30.48 -4.94 -5.72
C ALA A 282 29.78 -4.41 -4.47
N THR A 283 30.07 -3.17 -4.08
CA THR A 283 29.38 -2.47 -2.99
C THR A 283 28.35 -1.51 -3.54
N VAL A 284 27.12 -1.59 -3.04
CA VAL A 284 26.00 -0.73 -3.39
C VAL A 284 25.55 0.11 -2.19
N PRO A 285 25.22 1.40 -2.37
CA PRO A 285 24.86 2.33 -1.31
C PRO A 285 23.37 2.22 -0.93
N VAL A 286 22.97 1.02 -0.51
CA VAL A 286 21.65 0.73 0.02
C VAL A 286 21.78 -0.20 1.23
N GLY A 287 21.10 0.13 2.31
CA GLY A 287 21.09 -0.71 3.52
C GLY A 287 19.79 -0.66 4.29
N TYR A 288 19.80 -1.19 5.51
CA TYR A 288 18.59 -1.24 6.33
C TYR A 288 18.12 0.14 6.82
N GLY A 289 18.99 1.16 6.80
CA GLY A 289 18.61 2.57 7.00
C GLY A 289 17.78 3.14 5.85
N ASP A 290 17.82 2.50 4.68
CA ASP A 290 17.01 2.84 3.49
C ASP A 290 15.75 1.98 3.39
N GLY A 291 15.59 0.98 4.27
CA GLY A 291 14.52 -0.02 4.22
C GLY A 291 14.93 -1.34 3.57
N TYR A 292 16.17 -1.48 3.09
CA TYR A 292 16.67 -2.75 2.55
C TYR A 292 17.16 -3.65 3.70
N LEU A 293 16.24 -4.48 4.19
CA LEU A 293 16.40 -5.14 5.49
C LEU A 293 17.64 -6.04 5.60
N ARG A 294 18.20 -6.06 6.81
CA ARG A 294 19.36 -6.89 7.17
C ARG A 294 19.18 -8.37 6.86
N ALA A 295 17.94 -8.87 6.97
CA ALA A 295 17.58 -10.27 6.71
C ALA A 295 17.71 -10.69 5.24
N LEU A 296 17.82 -9.74 4.31
CA LEU A 296 18.05 -10.01 2.88
C LEU A 296 19.48 -10.51 2.59
N GLY A 297 20.43 -10.25 3.50
CA GLY A 297 21.81 -10.72 3.35
C GLY A 297 21.90 -12.25 3.23
N ASN A 298 22.64 -12.74 2.24
CA ASN A 298 22.75 -14.16 1.87
C ASN A 298 21.44 -14.83 1.39
N ARG A 299 20.36 -14.07 1.21
CA ARG A 299 19.06 -14.62 0.79
C ARG A 299 18.54 -14.00 -0.50
N ALA A 300 18.71 -12.69 -0.63
CA ALA A 300 18.20 -11.94 -1.75
C ALA A 300 19.13 -12.00 -2.96
N GLN A 301 18.54 -11.74 -4.11
CA GLN A 301 19.25 -11.43 -5.35
C GLN A 301 18.92 -10.00 -5.78
N VAL A 302 19.75 -9.44 -6.65
CA VAL A 302 19.55 -8.15 -7.34
C VAL A 302 19.85 -8.33 -8.83
N LEU A 303 19.45 -7.38 -9.68
CA LEU A 303 19.80 -7.40 -11.10
C LEU A 303 20.97 -6.45 -11.39
N LEU A 304 21.98 -6.95 -12.09
CA LEU A 304 23.13 -6.19 -12.57
C LEU A 304 23.49 -6.64 -13.98
N ARG A 305 23.43 -5.71 -14.95
CA ARG A 305 23.66 -5.96 -16.39
C ARG A 305 22.83 -7.14 -16.93
N GLY A 306 21.54 -7.16 -16.62
CA GLY A 306 20.58 -8.17 -17.09
C GLY A 306 20.71 -9.53 -16.39
N ARG A 307 21.52 -9.64 -15.34
CA ARG A 307 21.77 -10.89 -14.63
C ARG A 307 21.35 -10.81 -13.17
N ARG A 308 20.72 -11.88 -12.66
CA ARG A 308 20.50 -12.07 -11.22
C ARG A 308 21.82 -12.39 -10.53
N VAL A 309 22.16 -11.60 -9.52
CA VAL A 309 23.34 -11.81 -8.68
C VAL A 309 22.99 -11.78 -7.20
N SER A 310 23.68 -12.58 -6.39
CA SER A 310 23.37 -12.75 -4.97
C SER A 310 23.85 -11.56 -4.12
N VAL A 311 23.06 -11.20 -3.12
CA VAL A 311 23.51 -10.36 -2.01
C VAL A 311 24.35 -11.22 -1.06
N ILE A 312 25.62 -10.85 -0.87
CA ILE A 312 26.61 -11.63 -0.12
C ILE A 312 27.03 -10.93 1.16
N GLY A 313 27.07 -11.68 2.25
CA GLY A 313 27.27 -11.17 3.60
C GLY A 313 26.03 -10.47 4.16
N ARG A 314 26.17 -9.89 5.35
CA ARG A 314 25.10 -9.11 5.98
C ARG A 314 24.94 -7.76 5.29
N VAL A 315 23.69 -7.36 5.03
CA VAL A 315 23.37 -5.98 4.67
C VAL A 315 23.68 -5.05 5.85
N CYS A 316 24.41 -3.97 5.58
CA CYS A 316 24.82 -2.95 6.55
C CYS A 316 23.77 -1.82 6.64
N MET A 317 24.03 -0.81 7.46
CA MET A 317 23.10 0.32 7.65
C MET A 317 22.85 1.08 6.34
N ASP A 318 23.93 1.39 5.62
CA ASP A 318 23.86 2.26 4.43
C ASP A 318 24.40 1.58 3.17
N GLN A 319 24.81 0.30 3.26
CA GLN A 319 25.47 -0.43 2.18
C GLN A 319 25.15 -1.92 2.17
N ALA A 320 25.26 -2.54 0.99
CA ALA A 320 25.23 -3.98 0.81
C ALA A 320 26.32 -4.41 -0.18
N MET A 321 26.67 -5.69 -0.15
CA MET A 321 27.62 -6.29 -1.07
C MET A 321 26.92 -7.32 -1.94
N ILE A 322 27.28 -7.38 -3.21
CA ILE A 322 26.75 -8.33 -4.18
C ILE A 322 27.88 -9.03 -4.92
N ASP A 323 27.66 -10.28 -5.33
CA ASP A 323 28.61 -11.05 -6.14
C ASP A 323 28.50 -10.63 -7.62
N ALA A 324 29.42 -9.79 -8.09
CA ALA A 324 29.45 -9.29 -9.46
C ALA A 324 30.39 -10.07 -10.39
N THR A 325 30.89 -11.24 -9.97
CA THR A 325 32.00 -11.97 -10.63
C THR A 325 31.80 -12.16 -12.13
N ASP A 326 30.62 -12.64 -12.55
CA ASP A 326 30.35 -13.00 -13.94
C ASP A 326 29.50 -11.95 -14.67
N THR A 327 29.58 -10.68 -14.27
CA THR A 327 28.72 -9.61 -14.85
C THR A 327 29.47 -8.65 -15.76
N GLY A 328 30.79 -8.55 -15.62
CA GLY A 328 31.57 -7.47 -16.25
C GLY A 328 31.24 -6.09 -15.68
N ALA A 329 30.80 -6.01 -14.44
CA ALA A 329 30.37 -4.77 -13.80
C ALA A 329 31.46 -3.69 -13.75
N GLU A 330 31.02 -2.45 -13.89
CA GLU A 330 31.81 -1.23 -13.79
C GLU A 330 31.29 -0.30 -12.69
N LEU A 331 32.13 0.63 -12.24
CA LEU A 331 31.70 1.67 -11.30
C LEU A 331 30.57 2.50 -11.92
N GLY A 332 29.53 2.73 -11.13
CA GLY A 332 28.37 3.52 -11.54
C GLY A 332 27.31 2.74 -12.31
N ASP A 333 27.51 1.45 -12.62
CA ASP A 333 26.48 0.59 -13.20
C ASP A 333 25.23 0.56 -12.33
N VAL A 334 24.06 0.55 -12.97
CA VAL A 334 22.77 0.49 -12.29
C VAL A 334 22.50 -0.93 -11.79
N VAL A 335 22.17 -1.02 -10.51
CA VAL A 335 21.71 -2.24 -9.85
C VAL A 335 20.22 -2.08 -9.56
N THR A 336 19.40 -3.01 -10.05
CA THR A 336 17.95 -3.03 -9.80
C THR A 336 17.65 -3.96 -8.62
N LEU A 337 17.10 -3.38 -7.56
CA LEU A 337 16.70 -4.07 -6.33
C LEU A 337 15.25 -4.55 -6.43
N ILE A 338 14.39 -3.74 -7.07
CA ILE A 338 12.99 -4.05 -7.39
C ILE A 338 12.71 -3.54 -8.81
N GLY A 339 12.10 -4.35 -9.66
CA GLY A 339 11.75 -4.00 -11.04
C GLY A 339 12.50 -4.85 -12.06
N LYS A 340 12.54 -4.36 -13.31
CA LYS A 340 13.06 -5.10 -14.46
C LYS A 340 14.44 -4.60 -14.90
N GLN A 341 15.23 -5.52 -15.45
CA GLN A 341 16.44 -5.20 -16.23
C GLN A 341 16.59 -6.28 -17.30
N GLU A 342 16.48 -5.87 -18.57
CA GLU A 342 16.40 -6.79 -19.72
C GLU A 342 15.26 -7.80 -19.53
N GLU A 343 15.53 -9.10 -19.64
CA GLU A 343 14.52 -10.17 -19.50
C GLU A 343 14.28 -10.60 -18.04
N GLU A 344 15.07 -10.08 -17.09
CA GLU A 344 14.98 -10.42 -15.68
C GLU A 344 14.14 -9.40 -14.90
N GLU A 345 13.45 -9.87 -13.86
CA GLU A 345 12.61 -9.06 -12.98
C GLU A 345 12.79 -9.48 -11.52
N ILE A 346 12.84 -8.52 -10.60
CA ILE A 346 12.69 -8.79 -9.16
C ILE A 346 11.44 -8.08 -8.67
N THR A 347 10.44 -8.87 -8.30
CA THR A 347 9.16 -8.37 -7.81
C THR A 347 9.19 -8.07 -6.31
N VAL A 348 8.28 -7.22 -5.85
CA VAL A 348 8.04 -7.00 -4.41
C VAL A 348 7.67 -8.32 -3.70
N ASN A 349 6.90 -9.18 -4.37
CA ASN A 349 6.49 -10.49 -3.85
C ASN A 349 7.67 -11.46 -3.69
N GLU A 350 8.71 -11.40 -4.55
CA GLU A 350 9.95 -12.15 -4.36
C GLU A 350 10.68 -11.73 -3.08
N ILE A 351 10.81 -10.42 -2.85
CA ILE A 351 11.45 -9.89 -1.65
C ILE A 351 10.67 -10.29 -0.40
N ALA A 352 9.33 -10.20 -0.46
CA ALA A 352 8.46 -10.63 0.63
C ALA A 352 8.69 -12.11 0.99
N ARG A 353 8.86 -12.98 -0.01
CA ARG A 353 9.20 -14.40 0.21
C ARG A 353 10.57 -14.60 0.85
N TRP A 354 11.60 -13.86 0.44
CA TRP A 354 12.92 -13.96 1.07
C TRP A 354 12.94 -13.51 2.54
N LEU A 355 12.01 -12.62 2.90
CA LEU A 355 11.84 -12.06 4.24
C LEU A 355 10.83 -12.81 5.11
N ASP A 356 10.06 -13.74 4.54
CA ASP A 356 8.92 -14.37 5.21
C ASP A 356 7.89 -13.33 5.71
N THR A 357 7.47 -12.44 4.81
CA THR A 357 6.52 -11.36 5.09
C THR A 357 5.57 -11.08 3.92
N THR A 358 4.82 -9.97 4.00
CA THR A 358 3.87 -9.50 3.00
C THR A 358 4.47 -8.42 2.08
N PRO A 359 3.98 -8.28 0.84
CA PRO A 359 4.39 -7.19 -0.05
C PRO A 359 4.16 -5.78 0.51
N HIS A 360 3.20 -5.62 1.42
CA HIS A 360 2.95 -4.36 2.11
C HIS A 360 4.19 -3.94 2.91
N GLU A 361 4.70 -4.85 3.74
CA GLU A 361 5.81 -4.54 4.64
C GLU A 361 7.05 -4.13 3.84
N VAL A 362 7.38 -4.87 2.77
CA VAL A 362 8.52 -4.56 1.89
C VAL A 362 8.53 -3.11 1.41
N THR A 363 7.40 -2.62 0.91
CA THR A 363 7.32 -1.27 0.31
C THR A 363 7.18 -0.18 1.38
N THR A 364 6.45 -0.44 2.46
CA THR A 364 6.29 0.51 3.57
C THR A 364 7.59 0.77 4.34
N LEU A 365 8.54 -0.16 4.29
CA LEU A 365 9.84 -0.01 4.97
C LEU A 365 10.81 0.93 4.27
N LEU A 366 10.55 1.29 3.00
CA LEU A 366 11.41 2.22 2.27
C LEU A 366 11.45 3.56 3.00
N SER A 367 12.60 3.92 3.56
CA SER A 367 12.73 5.07 4.44
C SER A 367 12.71 6.38 3.65
N ALA A 368 12.49 7.51 4.34
CA ALA A 368 12.51 8.84 3.71
C ALA A 368 13.87 9.20 3.05
N ARG A 369 14.95 8.46 3.33
CA ARG A 369 16.27 8.66 2.67
C ARG A 369 16.26 8.28 1.20
N VAL A 370 15.41 7.33 0.81
CA VAL A 370 15.26 6.92 -0.59
C VAL A 370 14.49 8.00 -1.34
N GLN A 371 15.10 8.62 -2.34
CA GLN A 371 14.40 9.62 -3.14
C GLN A 371 13.31 8.95 -3.99
N ARG A 372 12.08 9.47 -3.93
CA ARG A 372 11.01 9.07 -4.86
C ARG A 372 11.01 10.01 -6.05
N VAL A 373 10.92 9.46 -7.26
CA VAL A 373 10.81 10.21 -8.50
C VAL A 373 9.61 9.68 -9.28
N LEU A 374 8.65 10.57 -9.56
CA LEU A 374 7.55 10.25 -10.45
C LEU A 374 8.03 10.33 -11.90
N MET A 375 7.69 9.32 -12.69
CA MET A 375 7.91 9.20 -14.13
C MET A 375 6.59 8.75 -14.78
N ASP A 376 6.48 8.90 -16.10
CA ASP A 376 5.37 8.56 -17.02
C ASP A 376 4.18 7.82 -16.47
#